data_AF-A0A6V7UG78-F1
#
_entry.id   AF-A0A6V7UG78-F1
#
_cell.length_a   1.000
_cell.length_b   1.000
_cell.length_c   1.000
_cell.angle_alpha   90.00
_cell.angle_beta   90.00
_cell.angle_gamma   90.00
#
_symmetry.space_group_name_H-M   'P 1'
#
loop_
_entity.id
_entity.type
_entity.pdbx_description
1 polymer ?
#
loop_
_entity_poly.entity_id
_entity_poly.type
_entity_poly.pdbx_seq_one_letter_code
_entity_poly.pdbx_strand_id
1 'polypeptide(L)'
;MQERLDELQERFDATKKELLATQRQLAEEQSKYKRDTQSLADSKKHLNAELNSKYSEVQKLNTNLDEKTTALKKLESQLANERKSNTQTISTLTERAKRAEINLLEHKLDDGLRILERAKDDCSAQIKVLEVDKQKRSLQSEIDVIKWNIGEWESKREEVASLISQAKTEFAAHIQAVKSGKQLMQLPKLQVPKPPPCPRIHPMPQVVATPQQIASSAIPSTPNSSVIQQQQHNKIK
;
A
#
# COMPACT_ATOMS: atom_id res chain seq x y z
N MET A 1 -18.45 -107.59 78.56
CA MET A 1 -19.16 -106.32 78.85
C MET A 1 -18.20 -105.15 78.95
N GLN A 2 -17.01 -105.31 79.53
CA GLN A 2 -16.00 -104.23 79.63
C GLN A 2 -15.49 -103.74 78.27
N GLU A 3 -15.09 -104.64 77.37
CA GLU A 3 -14.59 -104.27 76.01
C GLU A 3 -15.59 -103.43 75.21
N ARG A 4 -16.88 -103.75 75.30
CA ARG A 4 -17.95 -103.00 74.63
C ARG A 4 -18.15 -101.59 75.22
N LEU A 5 -17.83 -101.40 76.50
CA LEU A 5 -17.87 -100.10 77.17
C LEU A 5 -16.68 -99.25 76.75
N ASP A 6 -15.49 -99.85 76.66
CA ASP A 6 -14.26 -99.19 76.22
C ASP A 6 -14.34 -98.78 74.74
N GLU A 7 -14.89 -99.63 73.86
CA GLU A 7 -15.17 -99.29 72.46
C GLU A 7 -16.18 -98.13 72.33
N LEU A 8 -17.21 -98.10 73.19
CA LEU A 8 -18.18 -97.00 73.21
C LEU A 8 -17.53 -95.69 73.65
N GLN A 9 -16.64 -95.77 74.65
CA GLN A 9 -15.90 -94.63 75.18
C GLN A 9 -14.92 -94.06 74.14
N GLU A 10 -14.18 -94.93 73.45
CA GLU A 10 -13.27 -94.52 72.38
C GLU A 10 -14.02 -93.86 71.22
N ARG A 11 -15.19 -94.41 70.83
CA ARG A 11 -16.06 -93.79 69.82
C ARG A 11 -16.59 -92.44 70.29
N PHE A 12 -17.02 -92.32 71.55
CA PHE A 12 -17.48 -91.05 72.11
C PHE A 12 -16.37 -90.00 72.10
N ASP A 13 -15.16 -90.34 72.50
CA ASP A 13 -14.01 -89.43 72.51
C ASP A 13 -13.55 -89.05 71.09
N ALA A 14 -13.62 -89.98 70.14
CA ALA A 14 -13.38 -89.71 68.71
C ALA A 14 -14.42 -88.74 68.14
N THR A 15 -15.72 -89.00 68.35
CA THR A 15 -16.80 -88.11 67.89
C THR A 15 -16.71 -86.73 68.55
N LYS A 16 -16.36 -86.66 69.84
CA LYS A 16 -16.15 -85.39 70.55
C LYS A 16 -14.98 -84.60 69.96
N LYS A 17 -13.88 -85.27 69.62
CA LYS A 17 -12.72 -84.65 68.96
C LYS A 17 -13.08 -84.15 67.56
N GLU A 18 -13.83 -84.91 66.78
CA GLU A 18 -14.33 -84.51 65.45
C GLU A 18 -15.30 -83.32 65.55
N LEU A 19 -16.20 -83.31 66.54
CA LEU A 19 -17.10 -82.19 66.78
C LEU A 19 -16.32 -80.90 67.10
N LEU A 20 -15.31 -80.99 67.96
CA LEU A 20 -14.45 -79.84 68.30
C LEU A 20 -13.62 -79.36 67.10
N ALA A 21 -13.09 -80.28 66.30
CA ALA A 21 -12.37 -79.93 65.07
C ALA A 21 -13.28 -79.24 64.05
N THR A 22 -14.51 -79.74 63.88
CA THR A 22 -15.51 -79.15 62.98
C THR A 22 -15.96 -77.77 63.47
N GLN A 23 -16.18 -77.59 64.78
CA GLN A 23 -16.50 -76.29 65.37
C GLN A 23 -15.37 -75.27 65.16
N ARG A 24 -14.12 -75.70 65.34
CA ARG A 24 -12.94 -74.86 65.09
C ARG A 24 -12.85 -74.45 63.62
N GLN A 25 -13.01 -75.41 62.70
CA GLN A 25 -13.00 -75.15 61.27
C GLN A 25 -14.13 -74.20 60.85
N LEU A 26 -15.34 -74.39 61.40
CA LEU A 26 -16.47 -73.47 61.17
C LEU A 26 -16.15 -72.05 61.65
N ALA A 27 -15.53 -71.89 62.82
CA ALA A 27 -15.13 -70.59 63.34
C ALA A 27 -14.04 -69.91 62.48
N GLU A 28 -13.07 -70.69 61.99
CA GLU A 28 -12.00 -70.22 61.10
C GLU A 28 -12.57 -69.77 59.74
N GLU A 29 -13.47 -70.56 59.14
CA GLU A 29 -14.17 -70.18 57.90
C GLU A 29 -15.05 -68.95 58.12
N GLN A 30 -15.81 -68.86 59.21
CA GLN A 30 -16.60 -67.66 59.52
C GLN A 30 -15.72 -66.41 59.65
N SER A 31 -14.54 -66.53 60.25
CA SER A 31 -13.58 -65.43 60.36
C SER A 31 -13.00 -65.05 58.99
N LYS A 32 -12.71 -66.03 58.14
CA LYS A 32 -12.27 -65.83 56.75
C LYS A 32 -13.35 -65.11 55.93
N TYR A 33 -14.59 -65.61 55.92
CA TYR A 33 -15.71 -64.98 55.21
C TYR A 33 -15.96 -63.53 55.65
N LYS A 34 -15.84 -63.24 56.95
CA LYS A 34 -15.96 -61.86 57.46
C LYS A 34 -14.86 -60.94 56.89
N ARG A 35 -13.61 -61.39 56.88
CA ARG A 35 -12.49 -60.64 56.29
C ARG A 35 -12.66 -60.42 54.80
N ASP A 36 -13.03 -61.46 54.07
CA ASP A 36 -13.23 -61.40 52.62
C ASP A 36 -14.39 -60.45 52.26
N THR A 37 -15.49 -60.50 53.03
CA THR A 37 -16.63 -59.58 52.87
C THR A 37 -16.25 -58.13 53.13
N GLN A 38 -15.47 -57.88 54.18
CA GLN A 38 -14.98 -56.54 54.51
C GLN A 38 -14.05 -56.02 53.41
N SER A 39 -13.08 -56.83 52.96
CA SER A 39 -12.16 -56.47 51.88
C SER A 39 -12.89 -56.16 50.57
N LEU A 40 -13.94 -56.93 50.24
CA LEU A 40 -14.75 -56.69 49.05
C LEU A 40 -15.57 -55.39 49.18
N ALA A 41 -16.12 -55.11 50.36
CA ALA A 41 -16.84 -53.88 50.63
C ALA A 41 -15.93 -52.64 50.47
N ASP A 42 -14.70 -52.71 50.98
CA ASP A 42 -13.73 -51.63 50.87
C ASP A 42 -13.26 -51.42 49.41
N SER A 43 -13.00 -52.51 48.69
CA SER A 43 -12.68 -52.47 47.26
C SER A 43 -13.81 -51.85 46.43
N LYS A 44 -15.06 -52.26 46.68
CA LYS A 44 -16.25 -51.67 46.03
C LYS A 44 -16.37 -50.18 46.33
N LYS A 45 -16.13 -49.76 47.57
CA LYS A 45 -16.17 -48.35 47.96
C LYS A 45 -15.10 -47.54 47.23
N HIS A 46 -13.88 -48.08 47.12
CA HIS A 46 -12.79 -47.45 46.41
C HIS A 46 -13.10 -47.27 44.91
N LEU A 47 -13.53 -48.34 44.24
CA LEU A 47 -13.91 -48.30 42.83
C LEU A 47 -15.06 -47.31 42.55
N ASN A 48 -16.06 -47.25 43.44
CA ASN A 48 -17.15 -46.26 43.32
C ASN A 48 -16.64 -44.81 43.46
N ALA A 49 -15.67 -44.56 44.34
CA ALA A 49 -15.08 -43.24 44.49
C ALA A 49 -14.30 -42.84 43.23
N GLU A 50 -13.51 -43.76 42.64
CA GLU A 50 -12.82 -43.52 41.39
C GLU A 50 -13.79 -43.27 40.23
N LEU A 51 -14.84 -44.08 40.12
CA LEU A 51 -15.87 -43.92 39.10
C LEU A 51 -16.53 -42.55 39.19
N ASN A 52 -16.91 -42.10 40.39
CA ASN A 52 -17.49 -40.78 40.62
C ASN A 52 -16.51 -39.65 40.27
N SER A 53 -15.23 -39.81 40.63
CA SER A 53 -14.19 -38.86 40.25
C SER A 53 -14.06 -38.75 38.73
N LYS A 54 -14.08 -39.90 38.03
CA LYS A 54 -14.01 -39.93 36.56
C LYS A 54 -15.25 -39.34 35.90
N TYR A 55 -16.45 -39.57 36.44
CA TYR A 55 -17.66 -38.91 35.96
C TYR A 55 -17.58 -37.37 36.10
N SER A 56 -17.07 -36.88 37.23
CA SER A 56 -16.87 -35.43 37.43
C SER A 56 -15.83 -34.86 36.45
N GLU A 57 -14.75 -35.59 36.20
CA GLU A 57 -13.73 -35.20 35.22
C GLU A 57 -14.30 -35.11 33.79
N VAL A 58 -15.09 -36.10 33.37
CA VAL A 58 -15.78 -36.09 32.06
C VAL A 58 -16.73 -34.91 31.95
N GLN A 59 -17.51 -34.61 32.99
CA GLN A 59 -18.41 -33.44 32.96
C GLN A 59 -17.64 -32.13 32.79
N LYS A 60 -16.53 -31.95 33.52
CA LYS A 60 -15.67 -30.75 33.38
C LYS A 60 -15.07 -30.64 31.99
N LEU A 61 -14.59 -31.74 31.42
CA LEU A 61 -14.03 -31.76 30.07
C LEU A 61 -15.09 -31.41 29.01
N ASN A 62 -16.31 -31.92 29.14
CA ASN A 62 -17.41 -31.57 28.24
C ASN A 62 -17.76 -30.07 28.31
N THR A 63 -17.89 -29.51 29.52
CA THR A 63 -18.12 -28.07 29.68
C THR A 63 -17.00 -27.24 29.06
N ASN A 64 -15.74 -27.63 29.27
CA ASN A 64 -14.60 -26.94 28.67
C ASN A 64 -14.64 -27.02 27.13
N LEU A 65 -14.96 -28.19 26.58
CA LEU A 65 -15.08 -28.39 25.14
C LEU A 65 -16.17 -27.49 24.53
N ASP A 66 -17.33 -27.38 25.19
CA ASP A 66 -18.43 -26.53 24.74
C ASP A 66 -18.06 -25.05 24.77
N GLU A 67 -17.38 -24.59 25.82
CA GLU A 67 -16.86 -23.24 25.95
C GLU A 67 -15.85 -22.92 24.83
N LYS A 68 -14.88 -23.82 24.60
CA LYS A 68 -13.88 -23.66 23.54
C LYS A 68 -14.51 -23.66 22.15
N THR A 69 -15.51 -24.53 21.92
CA THR A 69 -16.23 -24.61 20.65
C THR A 69 -16.98 -23.31 20.36
N THR A 70 -17.67 -22.77 21.36
CA THR A 70 -18.38 -21.49 21.23
C THR A 70 -17.42 -20.33 20.98
N ALA A 71 -16.32 -20.27 21.73
CA ALA A 71 -15.29 -19.25 21.54
C ALA A 71 -14.67 -19.31 20.14
N LEU A 72 -14.37 -20.51 19.65
CA LEU A 72 -13.81 -20.73 18.32
C LEU A 72 -14.77 -20.24 17.22
N LYS A 73 -16.05 -20.62 17.28
CA LYS A 73 -17.07 -20.14 16.32
C LYS A 73 -17.18 -18.62 16.31
N LYS A 74 -17.09 -17.97 17.48
CA LYS A 74 -17.11 -16.51 17.59
C LYS A 74 -15.89 -15.88 16.92
N LEU A 75 -14.69 -16.41 17.17
CA LEU A 75 -13.45 -15.92 16.56
C LEU A 75 -13.44 -16.12 15.04
N GLU A 76 -13.94 -17.24 14.54
CA GLU A 76 -14.08 -17.49 13.10
C GLU A 76 -15.01 -16.47 12.44
N SER A 77 -16.15 -16.17 13.06
CA SER A 77 -17.08 -15.15 12.57
C SER A 77 -16.45 -13.74 12.59
N GLN A 78 -15.74 -13.39 13.66
CA GLN A 78 -15.02 -12.13 13.75
C GLN A 78 -13.97 -12.00 12.65
N LEU A 79 -13.14 -13.03 12.44
CA LEU A 79 -12.13 -13.05 11.39
C LEU A 79 -12.74 -12.93 10.00
N ALA A 80 -13.88 -13.59 9.73
CA ALA A 80 -14.59 -13.48 8.47
C ALA A 80 -15.10 -12.04 8.22
N ASN A 81 -15.65 -11.40 9.25
CA ASN A 81 -16.12 -10.01 9.18
C ASN A 81 -14.96 -9.03 8.96
N GLU A 82 -13.84 -9.22 9.67
CA GLU A 82 -12.63 -8.41 9.49
C GLU A 82 -12.06 -8.56 8.07
N ARG A 83 -11.98 -9.79 7.54
CA ARG A 83 -11.54 -10.02 6.16
C ARG A 83 -12.42 -9.29 5.15
N LYS A 84 -13.74 -9.34 5.34
CA LYS A 84 -14.70 -8.63 4.47
C LYS A 84 -14.51 -7.10 4.55
N SER A 85 -14.39 -6.56 5.77
CA SER A 85 -14.16 -5.14 6.00
C SER A 85 -12.84 -4.65 5.41
N ASN A 86 -11.75 -5.40 5.61
CA ASN A 86 -10.45 -5.08 5.06
C ASN A 86 -10.45 -5.11 3.53
N THR A 87 -11.09 -6.11 2.93
CA THR A 87 -11.24 -6.20 1.47
C THR A 87 -11.99 -4.99 0.90
N GLN A 88 -13.08 -4.59 1.54
CA GLN A 88 -13.84 -3.40 1.13
C GLN A 88 -13.03 -2.11 1.30
N THR A 89 -12.28 -1.99 2.38
CA THR A 89 -11.39 -0.85 2.65
C THR A 89 -10.30 -0.76 1.58
N ILE A 90 -9.63 -1.87 1.28
CA ILE A 90 -8.59 -1.94 0.24
C ILE A 90 -9.17 -1.55 -1.13
N SER A 91 -10.35 -2.05 -1.49
CA SER A 91 -11.02 -1.71 -2.75
C SER A 91 -11.30 -0.20 -2.82
N THR A 92 -11.84 0.38 -1.75
CA THR A 92 -12.15 1.82 -1.66
C THR A 92 -10.89 2.68 -1.78
N LEU A 93 -9.83 2.32 -1.05
CA LEU A 93 -8.56 3.05 -1.09
C LEU A 93 -7.87 2.91 -2.45
N THR A 94 -7.94 1.74 -3.08
CA THR A 94 -7.39 1.50 -4.42
C THR A 94 -8.10 2.37 -5.46
N GLU A 95 -9.43 2.43 -5.42
CA GLU A 95 -10.21 3.28 -6.33
C GLU A 95 -9.93 4.78 -6.10
N ARG A 96 -9.83 5.20 -4.83
CA ARG A 96 -9.45 6.58 -4.48
C ARG A 96 -8.05 6.93 -5.00
N ALA A 97 -7.08 6.03 -4.85
CA ALA A 97 -5.72 6.22 -5.35
C ALA A 97 -5.70 6.35 -6.88
N LYS A 98 -6.40 5.46 -7.60
CA LYS A 98 -6.55 5.55 -9.07
C LYS A 98 -7.11 6.90 -9.52
N ARG A 99 -8.16 7.38 -8.86
CA ARG A 99 -8.75 8.71 -9.15
C ARG A 99 -7.77 9.84 -8.92
N ALA A 100 -7.03 9.80 -7.81
CA ALA A 100 -6.02 10.82 -7.52
C ALA A 100 -4.88 10.82 -8.56
N GLU A 101 -4.44 9.65 -9.01
CA GLU A 101 -3.42 9.52 -10.06
C GLU A 101 -3.92 10.05 -11.41
N ILE A 102 -5.17 9.75 -11.79
CA ILE A 102 -5.79 10.29 -13.01
C ILE A 102 -5.89 11.81 -12.93
N ASN A 103 -6.43 12.35 -11.84
CA ASN A 103 -6.56 13.80 -11.66
C ASN A 103 -5.20 14.52 -11.72
N LEU A 104 -4.15 13.89 -11.17
CA LEU A 104 -2.79 14.43 -11.25
C LEU A 104 -2.28 14.49 -12.70
N LEU A 105 -2.55 13.46 -13.50
CA LEU A 105 -2.18 13.44 -14.92
C LEU A 105 -2.95 14.50 -15.71
N GLU A 106 -4.26 14.61 -15.49
CA GLU A 106 -5.12 15.61 -16.13
C GLU A 106 -4.65 17.03 -15.79
N HIS A 107 -4.41 17.34 -14.51
CA HIS A 107 -3.91 18.65 -14.08
C HIS A 107 -2.55 19.00 -14.70
N LYS A 108 -1.63 18.02 -14.77
CA LYS A 108 -0.32 18.22 -15.42
C LYS A 108 -0.46 18.50 -16.91
N LEU A 109 -1.36 17.80 -17.59
CA LEU A 109 -1.64 18.03 -18.99
C LEU A 109 -2.20 19.43 -19.19
N ASP A 110 -3.24 19.81 -18.44
CA ASP A 110 -3.90 21.11 -18.56
C ASP A 110 -2.94 22.28 -18.34
N ASP A 111 -2.08 22.20 -17.33
CA ASP A 111 -1.07 23.23 -17.07
C ASP A 111 -0.06 23.36 -18.21
N GLY A 112 0.44 22.24 -18.71
CA GLY A 112 1.39 22.24 -19.81
C GLY A 112 0.77 22.70 -21.13
N LEU A 113 -0.48 22.29 -21.41
CA LEU A 113 -1.22 22.71 -22.59
C LEU A 113 -1.46 24.23 -22.57
N ARG A 114 -1.81 24.80 -21.42
CA ARG A 114 -1.97 26.26 -21.29
C ARG A 114 -0.73 27.04 -21.72
N ILE A 115 0.46 26.52 -21.41
CA ILE A 115 1.75 27.14 -21.80
C ILE A 115 2.00 26.99 -23.30
N LEU A 116 1.77 25.80 -23.86
CA LEU A 116 1.96 25.54 -25.29
C LEU A 116 0.94 26.30 -26.16
N GLU A 117 -0.32 26.36 -25.74
CA GLU A 117 -1.38 27.10 -26.43
C GLU A 117 -1.06 28.59 -26.47
N ARG A 118 -0.60 29.16 -25.34
CA ARG A 118 -0.11 30.54 -25.32
C ARG A 118 1.05 30.76 -26.29
N ALA A 119 2.02 29.84 -26.34
CA ALA A 119 3.14 29.95 -27.28
C ALA A 119 2.69 29.89 -28.75
N LYS A 120 1.67 29.07 -29.06
CA LYS A 120 1.07 28.99 -30.40
C LYS A 120 0.36 30.28 -30.79
N ASP A 121 -0.36 30.89 -29.84
CA ASP A 121 -1.04 32.17 -30.03
C ASP A 121 -0.03 33.30 -30.22
N ASP A 122 1.05 33.32 -29.44
CA ASP A 122 2.15 34.28 -29.59
C ASP A 122 2.79 34.18 -30.99
N CYS A 123 3.03 32.95 -31.50
CA CYS A 123 3.53 32.76 -32.87
C CYS A 123 2.54 33.32 -33.91
N SER A 124 1.25 33.07 -33.70
CA SER A 124 0.19 33.57 -34.60
C SER A 124 0.10 35.11 -34.59
N ALA A 125 0.33 35.74 -33.43
CA ALA A 125 0.40 37.19 -33.32
C ALA A 125 1.63 37.76 -34.06
N GLN A 126 2.79 37.13 -33.94
CA GLN A 126 4.01 37.56 -34.63
C GLN A 126 3.91 37.45 -36.16
N ILE A 127 3.31 36.37 -36.66
CA ILE A 127 3.04 36.21 -38.10
C ILE A 127 2.18 37.37 -38.61
N LYS A 128 1.09 37.71 -37.90
CA LYS A 128 0.22 38.84 -38.28
C LYS A 128 0.97 40.18 -38.29
N VAL A 129 1.84 40.43 -37.31
CA VAL A 129 2.67 41.65 -37.25
C VAL A 129 3.58 41.73 -38.48
N LEU A 130 4.25 40.63 -38.83
CA LEU A 130 5.13 40.56 -39.99
C LEU A 130 4.37 40.67 -41.32
N GLU A 131 3.16 40.10 -41.42
CA GLU A 131 2.29 40.26 -42.59
C GLU A 131 1.89 41.72 -42.82
N VAL A 132 1.53 42.44 -41.76
CA VAL A 132 1.21 43.88 -41.83
C VAL A 132 2.46 44.68 -42.21
N ASP A 133 3.63 44.33 -41.67
CA ASP A 133 4.88 45.01 -42.00
C ASP A 133 5.32 44.77 -43.45
N LYS A 134 5.13 43.55 -43.97
CA LYS A 134 5.36 43.20 -45.38
C LYS A 134 4.57 44.08 -46.34
N GLN A 135 3.32 44.42 -46.01
CA GLN A 135 2.47 45.30 -46.83
C GLN A 135 2.98 46.75 -46.91
N LYS A 136 3.82 47.16 -45.95
CA LYS A 136 4.40 48.52 -45.90
C LYS A 136 5.73 48.64 -46.65
N ARG A 137 6.31 47.52 -47.09
CA ARG A 137 7.62 47.50 -47.78
C ARG A 137 7.44 47.61 -49.29
N SER A 138 8.36 48.31 -49.93
CA SER A 138 8.41 48.46 -51.39
C SER A 138 9.64 47.78 -52.01
N LEU A 139 10.69 47.54 -51.22
CA LEU A 139 11.91 46.86 -51.68
C LEU A 139 11.72 45.35 -51.62
N GLN A 140 11.99 44.67 -52.74
CA GLN A 140 11.84 43.22 -52.84
C GLN A 140 12.71 42.47 -51.83
N SER A 141 13.94 42.96 -51.58
CA SER A 141 14.85 42.39 -50.59
C SER A 141 14.29 42.42 -49.17
N GLU A 142 13.59 43.49 -48.78
CA GLU A 142 12.93 43.60 -47.47
C GLU A 142 11.73 42.65 -47.37
N ILE A 143 10.94 42.56 -48.45
CA ILE A 143 9.80 41.64 -48.54
C ILE A 143 10.26 40.19 -48.37
N ASP A 144 11.38 39.81 -48.99
CA ASP A 144 11.90 38.44 -48.92
C ASP A 144 12.45 38.10 -47.53
N VAL A 145 13.13 39.04 -46.86
CA VAL A 145 13.53 38.87 -45.44
C VAL A 145 12.31 38.67 -44.55
N ILE A 146 11.23 39.45 -44.73
CA ILE A 146 10.01 39.31 -43.95
C ILE A 146 9.31 37.97 -44.23
N LYS A 147 9.23 37.53 -45.49
CA LYS A 147 8.68 36.21 -45.84
C LYS A 147 9.46 35.07 -45.17
N TRP A 148 10.77 35.16 -45.15
CA TRP A 148 11.61 34.18 -44.46
C TRP A 148 11.32 34.17 -42.96
N ASN A 149 11.25 35.35 -42.32
CA ASN A 149 10.91 35.47 -40.90
C ASN A 149 9.51 34.91 -40.59
N ILE A 150 8.52 35.13 -41.47
CA ILE A 150 7.19 34.52 -41.36
C ILE A 150 7.30 32.99 -41.39
N GLY A 151 8.06 32.44 -42.35
CA GLY A 151 8.27 30.99 -42.46
C GLY A 151 8.87 30.36 -41.19
N GLU A 152 9.81 31.04 -40.53
CA GLU A 152 10.37 30.58 -39.25
C GLU A 152 9.32 30.55 -38.13
N TRP A 153 8.46 31.58 -38.04
CA TRP A 153 7.36 31.59 -37.07
C TRP A 153 6.29 30.55 -37.38
N GLU A 154 6.01 30.29 -38.66
CA GLU A 154 5.09 29.24 -39.08
C GLU A 154 5.64 27.85 -38.73
N SER A 155 6.92 27.60 -38.99
CA SER A 155 7.59 26.36 -38.62
C SER A 155 7.54 26.12 -37.10
N LYS A 156 7.84 27.16 -36.31
CA LYS A 156 7.70 27.08 -34.85
C LYS A 156 6.26 26.81 -34.41
N ARG A 157 5.27 27.48 -35.02
CA ARG A 157 3.85 27.28 -34.70
C ARG A 157 3.43 25.84 -34.95
N GLU A 158 3.91 25.25 -36.04
CA GLU A 158 3.65 23.84 -36.38
C GLU A 158 4.32 22.88 -35.40
N GLU A 159 5.58 23.14 -35.01
CA GLU A 159 6.26 22.37 -33.97
C GLU A 159 5.49 22.41 -32.64
N VAL A 160 5.03 23.59 -32.20
CA VAL A 160 4.18 23.72 -31.00
C VAL A 160 2.89 22.93 -31.14
N ALA A 161 2.23 22.97 -32.30
CA ALA A 161 1.00 22.21 -32.56
C ALA A 161 1.23 20.70 -32.48
N SER A 162 2.37 20.23 -33.00
CA SER A 162 2.81 18.83 -32.88
C SER A 162 3.04 18.43 -31.42
N LEU A 163 3.74 19.26 -30.63
CA LEU A 163 3.97 19.02 -29.19
C LEU A 163 2.66 18.92 -28.41
N ILE A 164 1.67 19.77 -28.71
CA ILE A 164 0.32 19.70 -28.12
C ILE A 164 -0.33 18.35 -28.43
N SER A 165 -0.30 17.93 -29.70
CA SER A 165 -0.90 16.67 -30.16
C SER A 165 -0.25 15.45 -29.50
N GLN A 166 1.08 15.44 -29.45
CA GLN A 166 1.85 14.38 -28.82
C GLN A 166 1.56 14.30 -27.32
N ALA A 167 1.59 15.43 -26.61
CA ALA A 167 1.29 15.47 -25.18
C ALA A 167 -0.11 14.92 -24.87
N LYS A 168 -1.13 15.33 -25.63
CA LYS A 168 -2.50 14.79 -25.48
C LYS A 168 -2.55 13.27 -25.64
N THR A 169 -1.84 12.75 -26.65
CA THR A 169 -1.81 11.31 -26.94
C THR A 169 -1.11 10.51 -25.84
N GLU A 170 0.06 10.97 -25.38
CA GLU A 170 0.84 10.28 -24.35
C GLU A 170 0.13 10.30 -22.99
N PHE A 171 -0.44 11.44 -22.59
CA PHE A 171 -1.21 11.55 -21.35
C PHE A 171 -2.48 10.70 -21.40
N ALA A 172 -3.18 10.64 -22.55
CA ALA A 172 -4.33 9.75 -22.71
C ALA A 172 -3.93 8.28 -22.52
N ALA A 173 -2.80 7.84 -23.09
CA ALA A 173 -2.28 6.49 -22.91
C ALA A 173 -1.96 6.17 -21.44
N HIS A 174 -1.32 7.11 -20.72
CA HIS A 174 -1.04 6.96 -19.29
C HIS A 174 -2.30 6.90 -18.43
N ILE A 175 -3.29 7.76 -18.73
CA ILE A 175 -4.58 7.75 -18.04
C ILE A 175 -5.28 6.40 -18.24
N GLN A 176 -5.26 5.84 -19.46
CA GLN A 176 -5.84 4.51 -19.72
C GLN A 176 -5.08 3.39 -19.01
N ALA A 177 -3.75 3.49 -18.92
CA ALA A 177 -2.94 2.56 -18.14
C ALA A 177 -3.32 2.58 -16.65
N VAL A 178 -3.56 3.76 -16.07
CA VAL A 178 -4.02 3.89 -14.68
C VAL A 178 -5.44 3.34 -14.50
N LYS A 179 -6.35 3.64 -15.43
CA LYS A 179 -7.72 3.08 -15.44
C LYS A 179 -7.72 1.55 -15.46
N SER A 180 -6.83 0.93 -16.25
CA SER A 180 -6.66 -0.53 -16.30
C SER A 180 -5.94 -1.13 -15.09
N GLY A 181 -5.46 -0.30 -14.16
CA GLY A 181 -4.95 -0.74 -12.86
C GLY A 181 -3.44 -0.65 -12.68
N LYS A 182 -2.68 -0.14 -13.66
CA LYS A 182 -1.26 0.17 -13.45
C LYS A 182 -1.12 1.36 -12.50
N GLN A 183 -0.12 1.32 -11.63
CA GLN A 183 0.21 2.45 -10.78
C GLN A 183 1.08 3.44 -11.55
N LEU A 184 0.87 4.74 -11.32
CA LEU A 184 1.64 5.78 -12.00
C LEU A 184 3.16 5.64 -11.83
N MET A 185 3.62 5.16 -10.66
CA MET A 185 5.05 4.92 -10.39
C MET A 185 5.69 3.81 -11.24
N GLN A 186 4.87 2.93 -11.83
CA GLN A 186 5.33 1.86 -12.72
C GLN A 186 5.38 2.32 -14.19
N LEU A 187 4.80 3.47 -14.50
CA LEU A 187 4.81 4.04 -15.84
C LEU A 187 6.05 4.94 -16.01
N PRO A 188 6.52 5.14 -17.25
CA PRO A 188 7.56 6.12 -17.54
C PRO A 188 7.22 7.51 -16.99
N LYS A 189 8.23 8.30 -16.61
CA LYS A 189 7.99 9.67 -16.15
C LYS A 189 7.48 10.51 -17.32
N LEU A 190 6.27 11.05 -17.17
CA LEU A 190 5.62 11.85 -18.20
C LEU A 190 5.57 13.33 -17.77
N GLN A 191 5.90 14.23 -18.70
CA GLN A 191 5.79 15.67 -18.55
C GLN A 191 5.42 16.30 -19.90
N VAL A 192 4.68 17.40 -19.87
CA VAL A 192 4.41 18.17 -21.09
C VAL A 192 5.71 18.89 -21.50
N PRO A 193 6.13 18.78 -22.77
CA PRO A 193 7.33 19.45 -23.26
C PRO A 193 7.19 20.98 -23.16
N LYS A 194 8.33 21.66 -22.98
CA LYS A 194 8.37 23.12 -22.98
C LYS A 194 8.25 23.66 -24.42
N PRO A 195 7.73 24.88 -24.61
CA PRO A 195 7.72 25.50 -25.92
C PRO A 195 9.12 25.60 -26.54
N PRO A 196 9.26 25.44 -27.86
CA PRO A 196 10.51 25.65 -28.57
C PRO A 196 10.99 27.11 -28.43
N PRO A 197 12.31 27.34 -28.49
CA PRO A 197 12.92 28.67 -28.34
C PRO A 197 12.41 29.66 -29.40
N CYS A 198 12.64 30.95 -29.19
CA CYS A 198 12.26 31.98 -30.17
C CYS A 198 12.99 31.73 -31.51
N PRO A 199 12.32 31.86 -32.67
CA PRO A 199 12.98 31.68 -33.96
C PRO A 199 14.07 32.73 -34.16
N ARG A 200 15.09 32.41 -34.96
CA ARG A 200 16.18 33.35 -35.27
C ARG A 200 15.73 34.31 -36.35
N ILE A 201 15.25 35.48 -35.97
CA ILE A 201 14.75 36.49 -36.90
C ILE A 201 15.93 37.21 -37.58
N HIS A 202 15.90 37.32 -38.91
CA HIS A 202 16.86 38.13 -39.65
C HIS A 202 16.57 39.62 -39.43
N PRO A 203 17.58 40.43 -39.06
CA PRO A 203 17.41 41.88 -38.94
C PRO A 203 17.10 42.46 -40.32
N MET A 204 16.24 43.48 -40.36
CA MET A 204 16.02 44.22 -41.59
C MET A 204 17.29 44.93 -42.05
N PRO A 205 17.52 45.03 -43.38
CA PRO A 205 18.54 45.91 -43.91
C PRO A 205 18.31 47.32 -43.40
N GLN A 206 19.28 47.89 -42.68
CA GLN A 206 19.20 49.31 -42.34
C GLN A 206 19.39 50.10 -43.63
N VAL A 207 18.44 51.00 -43.91
CA VAL A 207 18.60 52.02 -44.94
C VAL A 207 19.84 52.82 -44.56
N VAL A 208 20.95 52.61 -45.26
CA VAL A 208 22.14 53.43 -45.12
C VAL A 208 21.75 54.83 -45.61
N ALA A 209 21.38 55.70 -44.68
CA ALA A 209 21.31 57.13 -44.95
C ALA A 209 22.73 57.58 -45.27
N THR A 210 23.00 57.88 -46.53
CA THR A 210 24.24 58.46 -47.01
C THR A 210 24.55 59.74 -46.21
N PRO A 211 25.69 59.83 -45.50
CA PRO A 211 26.07 61.09 -44.88
C PRO A 211 26.46 62.08 -45.99
N GLN A 212 25.68 63.15 -46.13
CA GLN A 212 26.13 64.32 -46.87
C GLN A 212 27.41 64.85 -46.24
N GLN A 213 28.42 65.04 -47.09
CA GLN A 213 29.68 65.70 -46.77
C GLN A 213 29.42 67.10 -46.19
N ILE A 214 29.89 67.35 -44.98
CA ILE A 214 30.27 68.70 -44.55
C ILE A 214 31.71 68.62 -44.09
N ALA A 215 32.54 69.38 -44.79
CA ALA A 215 33.97 69.49 -44.59
C ALA A 215 34.31 70.22 -43.27
N SER A 216 35.37 69.71 -42.63
CA SER A 216 36.46 70.44 -41.97
C SER A 216 36.15 71.52 -40.93
N SER A 217 36.51 71.23 -39.66
CA SER A 217 37.48 72.07 -38.92
C SER A 217 37.89 71.48 -37.55
N ALA A 218 39.18 71.11 -37.48
CA ALA A 218 40.15 71.18 -36.38
C ALA A 218 39.74 71.12 -34.88
N ILE A 219 40.35 70.14 -34.20
CA ILE A 219 40.72 69.95 -32.76
C ILE A 219 41.73 71.08 -32.34
N PRO A 220 42.21 71.29 -31.08
CA PRO A 220 42.03 70.51 -29.83
C PRO A 220 42.04 71.24 -28.45
N SER A 221 41.66 70.55 -27.36
CA SER A 221 42.36 70.58 -26.04
C SER A 221 41.71 69.66 -24.99
N THR A 222 42.36 68.50 -24.77
CA THR A 222 42.87 67.85 -23.53
C THR A 222 42.21 68.10 -22.13
N PRO A 223 42.65 67.41 -21.04
CA PRO A 223 41.81 66.46 -20.31
C PRO A 223 41.54 66.97 -18.88
N ASN A 224 40.56 66.39 -18.17
CA ASN A 224 40.66 66.45 -16.71
C ASN A 224 40.14 65.20 -16.01
N SER A 225 41.06 64.60 -15.26
CA SER A 225 40.89 63.51 -14.33
C SER A 225 40.16 63.98 -13.07
N SER A 226 39.31 63.11 -12.50
CA SER A 226 38.94 63.00 -11.07
C SER A 226 37.99 61.80 -10.98
N VAL A 227 38.44 60.56 -10.71
CA VAL A 227 38.68 59.99 -9.37
C VAL A 227 37.74 60.55 -8.30
N ILE A 228 36.63 59.87 -8.04
CA ILE A 228 36.11 59.69 -6.68
C ILE A 228 35.68 58.23 -6.50
N GLN A 229 36.31 57.63 -5.52
CA GLN A 229 36.16 56.29 -4.99
C GLN A 229 35.03 56.30 -3.94
N GLN A 230 34.48 55.10 -3.69
CA GLN A 230 34.00 54.65 -2.38
C GLN A 230 32.56 55.00 -1.97
N GLN A 231 31.70 53.97 -1.93
CA GLN A 231 31.10 53.57 -0.65
C GLN A 231 30.64 52.11 -0.69
N GLN A 232 31.29 51.30 0.15
CA GLN A 232 30.82 50.01 0.65
C GLN A 232 29.94 50.23 1.88
N HIS A 233 29.14 49.20 2.18
CA HIS A 233 28.33 48.88 3.39
C HIS A 233 26.83 48.81 3.03
N ASN A 234 26.05 47.78 3.39
CA ASN A 234 26.24 46.78 4.42
C ASN A 234 25.42 45.52 4.11
N LYS A 235 25.99 44.35 4.42
CA LYS A 235 25.21 43.16 4.80
C LYS A 235 24.59 43.42 6.17
N ILE A 236 23.40 42.90 6.44
CA ILE A 236 23.03 42.30 7.74
C ILE A 236 21.84 41.38 7.51
N LYS A 237 22.08 40.11 7.91
CA LYS A 237 21.19 39.04 8.39
C LYS A 237 20.04 38.57 7.51
#